data_AF-A0AAD4QAE7-F1
#
_entry.id   AF-A0AAD4QAE7-F1
#
_cell.length_a   1.000
_cell.length_b   1.000
_cell.length_c   1.000
_cell.angle_alpha   90.00
_cell.angle_beta   90.00
_cell.angle_gamma   90.00
#
_symmetry.space_group_name_H-M   'P 1'
#
loop_
_entity.id
_entity.type
_entity.pdbx_description
1 polymer ?
#
loop_
_entity_poly.entity_id
_entity_poly.type
_entity_poly.pdbx_seq_one_letter_code
_entity_poly.pdbx_strand_id
1 'polypeptide(L)'
;MSGHAVADIRSTYGCTFIGLIISVMLFGITALQTWIYYWQYGKRDQKALKLFIAVIFLLDALHTILCIYSVYWYLVLNFGNVEILDTSVWSMGIQVDVNTLIDYMVQLFYARRVYIGEYYPLPLTGTPLFSVSGQEYYHPDHHCDIRNCLLW
;
A
#
# COMPACT_ATOMS: atom_id res chain seq x y z
N MET A 1 -16.35 -18.00 -32.62
CA MET A 1 -16.38 -16.82 -31.72
C MET A 1 -16.13 -17.17 -30.24
N SER A 2 -16.10 -18.45 -29.85
CA SER A 2 -15.85 -18.92 -28.48
C SER A 2 -14.37 -18.91 -28.02
N GLY A 3 -13.41 -18.90 -28.96
CA GLY A 3 -11.98 -18.91 -28.65
C GLY A 3 -11.42 -17.61 -28.07
N HIS A 4 -12.03 -16.46 -28.40
CA HIS A 4 -11.57 -15.16 -27.89
C HIS A 4 -11.98 -14.94 -26.42
N ALA A 5 -13.23 -15.27 -26.07
CA ALA A 5 -13.73 -15.10 -24.70
C ALA A 5 -12.95 -15.95 -23.68
N VAL A 6 -12.58 -17.19 -24.03
CA VAL A 6 -11.76 -18.03 -23.13
C VAL A 6 -10.31 -17.56 -23.00
N ALA A 7 -9.79 -16.83 -23.99
CA ALA A 7 -8.46 -16.24 -23.93
C ALA A 7 -8.45 -15.00 -23.01
N ASP A 8 -9.47 -14.15 -23.11
CA ASP A 8 -9.60 -12.95 -22.26
C ASP A 8 -9.69 -13.32 -20.78
N ILE A 9 -10.53 -14.31 -20.42
CA ILE A 9 -10.70 -14.75 -19.03
C ILE A 9 -9.37 -15.25 -18.44
N ARG A 10 -8.60 -16.06 -19.18
CA ARG A 10 -7.29 -16.56 -18.74
C ARG A 10 -6.27 -15.44 -18.54
N SER A 11 -6.29 -14.44 -19.44
CA SER A 11 -5.41 -13.28 -19.35
C SER A 11 -5.71 -12.44 -18.10
N THR A 12 -6.99 -12.17 -17.82
CA THR A 12 -7.41 -11.43 -16.63
C THR A 12 -6.97 -12.12 -15.34
N TYR A 13 -7.20 -13.43 -15.22
CA TYR A 13 -6.76 -14.18 -14.03
C TYR A 13 -5.25 -14.21 -13.87
N GLY A 14 -4.50 -14.38 -14.96
CA GLY A 14 -3.04 -14.31 -14.96
C GLY A 14 -2.55 -12.94 -14.48
N CYS A 15 -3.15 -11.86 -14.99
CA CYS A 15 -2.84 -10.49 -14.58
C CYS A 15 -3.14 -10.25 -13.09
N THR A 16 -4.32 -10.66 -12.61
CA THR A 16 -4.70 -10.52 -11.19
C THR A 16 -3.76 -11.30 -10.28
N PHE A 17 -3.35 -12.50 -10.66
CA PHE A 17 -2.41 -13.30 -9.88
C PHE A 17 -1.03 -12.65 -9.78
N ILE A 18 -0.51 -12.10 -10.89
CA ILE A 18 0.76 -11.35 -10.89
C ILE A 18 0.63 -10.10 -10.02
N GLY A 19 -0.49 -9.38 -10.12
CA GLY A 19 -0.80 -8.22 -9.27
C GLY A 19 -0.77 -8.57 -7.78
N LEU A 20 -1.38 -9.70 -7.39
CA LEU A 20 -1.36 -10.19 -6.02
C LEU A 20 0.07 -10.44 -5.50
N ILE A 21 0.92 -11.07 -6.31
CA ILE A 21 2.33 -11.32 -5.93
C ILE A 21 3.06 -10.01 -5.66
N ILE A 22 2.89 -9.03 -6.56
CA ILE A 22 3.52 -7.70 -6.41
C ILE A 22 3.00 -7.01 -5.14
N SER A 23 1.69 -7.05 -4.87
CA SER A 23 1.12 -6.50 -3.64
C SER A 23 1.69 -7.13 -2.38
N VAL A 24 1.85 -8.45 -2.33
CA VAL A 24 2.45 -9.16 -1.19
C VAL A 24 3.93 -8.80 -1.01
N MET A 25 4.68 -8.58 -2.10
CA MET A 25 6.06 -8.10 -2.01
C MET A 25 6.15 -6.70 -1.42
N LEU A 26 5.28 -5.78 -1.87
CA LEU A 26 5.21 -4.41 -1.34
C LEU A 26 4.83 -4.41 0.14
N PHE A 27 3.88 -5.27 0.55
CA PHE A 27 3.54 -5.47 1.96
C PHE A 27 4.76 -5.86 2.81
N GLY A 28 5.62 -6.75 2.29
CA GLY A 28 6.87 -7.13 2.96
C GLY A 28 7.83 -5.96 3.17
N ILE A 29 7.93 -5.04 2.21
CA ILE A 29 8.77 -3.84 2.33
C ILE A 29 8.21 -2.90 3.41
N THR A 30 6.90 -2.64 3.40
CA THR A 30 6.22 -1.82 4.42
C THR A 30 6.36 -2.41 5.82
N ALA A 31 6.30 -3.74 5.96
CA ALA A 31 6.53 -4.44 7.21
C ALA A 31 7.95 -4.20 7.75
N LEU A 32 8.95 -4.28 6.87
CA LEU A 32 10.35 -4.02 7.23
C LEU A 32 10.56 -2.56 7.65
N GLN A 33 10.00 -1.61 6.90
CA GLN A 33 10.07 -0.18 7.24
C GLN A 33 9.47 0.09 8.63
N THR A 34 8.31 -0.52 8.90
CA THR A 34 7.63 -0.44 10.20
C THR A 34 8.51 -1.00 11.31
N TRP A 35 9.14 -2.15 11.09
CA TRP A 35 10.05 -2.78 12.06
C TRP A 35 11.24 -1.88 12.39
N ILE A 36 11.91 -1.32 11.39
CA ILE A 36 13.07 -0.44 11.59
C ILE A 36 12.64 0.82 12.35
N TYR A 37 11.45 1.37 12.08
CA TYR A 37 10.89 2.51 12.82
C TYR A 37 10.70 2.19 14.31
N TYR A 38 10.13 1.02 14.64
CA TYR A 38 9.96 0.59 16.03
C TYR A 38 11.29 0.40 16.76
N TRP A 39 12.29 -0.13 16.05
CA TRP A 39 13.63 -0.35 16.58
C TRP A 39 14.36 0.97 16.90
N GLN A 40 14.34 1.93 15.96
CA GLN A 40 15.10 3.18 16.10
C GLN A 40 14.40 4.22 17.00
N TYR A 41 13.08 4.35 16.90
CA TYR A 41 12.31 5.35 17.66
C TYR A 41 11.62 4.76 18.91
N GLY A 42 12.12 3.63 19.39
CA GLY A 42 11.60 2.89 20.56
C GLY A 42 11.48 3.74 21.84
N LYS A 43 12.41 4.66 22.08
CA LYS A 43 12.68 5.22 23.43
C LYS A 43 12.12 6.63 23.72
N ARG A 44 11.64 7.39 22.74
CA ARG A 44 11.31 8.83 22.92
C ARG A 44 9.88 9.15 22.47
N ASP A 45 8.92 9.00 23.38
CA ASP A 45 7.61 9.68 23.46
C ASP A 45 6.80 9.95 22.17
N GLN A 46 6.36 8.89 21.48
CA GLN A 46 5.35 8.99 20.40
C GLN A 46 4.36 7.81 20.43
N LYS A 47 3.81 7.44 21.60
CA LYS A 47 2.87 6.28 21.74
C LYS A 47 1.67 6.37 20.77
N ALA A 48 1.14 7.57 20.55
CA ALA A 48 0.04 7.80 19.62
C ALA A 48 0.43 7.55 18.15
N LEU A 49 1.66 7.93 17.75
CA LEU A 49 2.16 7.68 16.40
C LEU A 49 2.42 6.20 16.16
N LYS A 50 2.97 5.51 17.17
CA LYS A 50 3.16 4.05 17.13
C LYS A 50 1.83 3.33 16.98
N LEU A 51 0.83 3.69 17.78
CA LEU A 51 -0.51 3.12 17.66
C LEU A 51 -1.09 3.34 16.25
N PHE A 52 -0.94 4.55 15.70
CA PHE A 52 -1.41 4.86 14.35
C PHE A 52 -0.73 3.99 13.27
N ILE A 53 0.60 3.86 13.31
CA ILE A 53 1.35 3.00 12.38
C ILE A 53 0.94 1.53 12.55
N ALA A 54 0.74 1.05 13.78
CA ALA A 54 0.26 -0.31 14.03
C ALA A 54 -1.15 -0.54 13.44
N VAL A 55 -2.06 0.42 13.57
CA VAL A 55 -3.41 0.33 13.02
C VAL A 55 -3.38 0.26 11.50
N ILE A 56 -2.59 1.13 10.84
CA ILE A 56 -2.42 1.09 9.38
C ILE A 56 -1.85 -0.24 8.94
N PHE A 57 -0.80 -0.72 9.61
CA PHE A 57 -0.17 -1.99 9.29
C PHE A 57 -1.15 -3.18 9.40
N LEU A 58 -2.00 -3.19 10.43
CA LEU A 58 -3.03 -4.22 10.60
C LEU A 58 -4.11 -4.14 9.50
N LEU A 59 -4.51 -2.93 9.12
CA LEU A 59 -5.48 -2.72 8.03
C LEU A 59 -4.90 -3.19 6.69
N ASP A 60 -3.64 -2.88 6.40
CA ASP A 60 -2.93 -3.29 5.19
C ASP A 60 -2.73 -4.82 5.13
N ALA A 61 -2.46 -5.44 6.28
CA ALA A 61 -2.43 -6.90 6.40
C ALA A 61 -3.81 -7.52 6.13
N LEU A 62 -4.88 -6.95 6.68
CA LEU A 62 -6.25 -7.41 6.44
C LEU A 62 -6.62 -7.28 4.96
N HIS A 63 -6.30 -6.15 4.33
CA HIS A 63 -6.49 -5.94 2.90
C HIS A 63 -5.77 -7.02 2.08
N THR A 64 -4.50 -7.30 2.38
CA THR A 64 -3.72 -8.34 1.71
C THR A 64 -4.33 -9.74 1.89
N ILE A 65 -4.85 -10.06 3.08
CA ILE A 65 -5.54 -11.33 3.33
C ILE A 65 -6.83 -11.43 2.51
N LEU A 66 -7.61 -10.36 2.40
CA LEU A 66 -8.81 -10.31 1.55
C LEU A 66 -8.47 -10.51 0.07
N CYS A 67 -7.37 -9.92 -0.41
CA CYS A 67 -6.87 -10.13 -1.77
C CYS A 67 -6.54 -11.61 -2.01
N ILE A 68 -5.78 -12.24 -1.10
CA ILE A 68 -5.40 -13.65 -1.20
C ILE A 68 -6.64 -14.54 -1.18
N TYR A 69 -7.58 -14.27 -0.27
CA TYR A 69 -8.83 -15.04 -0.17
C TYR A 69 -9.66 -14.94 -1.45
N SER A 70 -9.78 -13.72 -2.01
CA SER A 70 -10.52 -13.49 -3.26
C SER A 70 -9.89 -14.28 -4.40
N VAL A 71 -8.58 -14.19 -4.58
CA VAL A 71 -7.86 -14.94 -5.63
C VAL A 71 -7.93 -16.45 -5.41
N TYR A 72 -7.84 -16.93 -4.17
CA TYR A 72 -7.99 -18.35 -3.85
C TYR A 72 -9.38 -18.88 -4.23
N TRP A 73 -10.43 -18.11 -3.94
CA TRP A 73 -11.80 -18.50 -4.25
C TRP A 73 -12.08 -18.55 -5.75
N TYR A 74 -11.53 -17.61 -6.53
CA TYR A 74 -11.66 -17.61 -7.99
C TYR A 74 -10.76 -18.66 -8.68
N LEU A 75 -9.52 -18.83 -8.22
CA LEU A 75 -8.52 -19.64 -8.93
C LEU A 75 -8.54 -21.12 -8.50
N VAL A 76 -8.86 -21.43 -7.25
CA VAL A 76 -8.79 -22.81 -6.73
C VAL A 76 -10.16 -23.46 -6.65
N LEU A 77 -11.13 -22.78 -6.04
CA LEU A 77 -12.45 -23.36 -5.78
C LEU A 77 -13.35 -23.41 -7.04
N ASN A 78 -13.22 -22.43 -7.94
CA ASN A 78 -14.11 -22.26 -9.09
C ASN A 78 -13.37 -22.23 -10.44
N PHE A 79 -12.30 -23.02 -10.57
CA PHE A 79 -11.49 -23.07 -11.78
C PHE A 79 -12.34 -23.51 -12.99
N GLY A 80 -12.69 -22.57 -13.86
CA GLY A 80 -13.40 -22.83 -15.12
C GLY A 80 -14.92 -22.64 -15.09
N ASN A 81 -15.53 -22.17 -13.98
CA ASN A 81 -16.95 -21.84 -13.96
C ASN A 81 -17.19 -20.36 -14.30
N VAL A 82 -17.76 -20.09 -15.47
CA VAL A 82 -18.01 -18.73 -16.00
C VAL A 82 -19.25 -18.06 -15.42
N GLU A 83 -20.17 -18.80 -14.78
CA GLU A 83 -21.38 -18.22 -14.16
C GLU A 83 -21.07 -17.44 -12.87
N ILE A 84 -19.97 -17.78 -12.21
CA ILE A 84 -19.53 -17.16 -10.96
C ILE A 84 -18.81 -15.82 -11.22
N LEU A 85 -18.49 -15.54 -12.49
CA LEU A 85 -17.83 -14.33 -12.95
C LEU A 85 -18.74 -13.10 -12.90
N ASP A 86 -20.05 -13.30 -13.04
CA ASP A 86 -21.05 -12.23 -13.03
C ASP A 86 -21.51 -11.87 -11.61
N THR A 87 -21.23 -12.76 -10.64
CA THR A 87 -21.46 -12.47 -9.22
C THR A 87 -20.24 -11.75 -8.64
N SER A 88 -20.35 -10.42 -8.50
CA SER A 88 -19.38 -9.62 -7.78
C SER A 88 -19.20 -10.17 -6.36
N VAL A 89 -18.05 -10.80 -6.10
CA VAL A 89 -17.74 -11.31 -4.77
C VAL A 89 -17.62 -10.12 -3.82
N TRP A 90 -18.37 -10.18 -2.70
CA TRP A 90 -18.45 -9.10 -1.70
C TRP A 90 -17.07 -8.63 -1.20
N SER A 91 -16.06 -9.49 -1.32
CA SER A 91 -14.70 -9.31 -0.86
C SER A 91 -13.98 -8.26 -1.68
N MET A 92 -14.32 -8.13 -2.97
CA MET A 92 -13.75 -7.13 -3.86
C MET A 92 -14.22 -5.72 -3.49
N GLY A 93 -15.49 -5.56 -3.08
CA GLY A 93 -16.01 -4.29 -2.57
C GLY A 93 -15.35 -3.88 -1.26
N ILE A 94 -15.34 -4.79 -0.29
CA ILE A 94 -14.72 -4.57 1.03
C ILE A 94 -13.22 -4.22 0.88
N GLN A 95 -12.53 -4.87 -0.05
CA GLN A 95 -11.12 -4.59 -0.33
C GLN A 95 -10.90 -3.11 -0.74
N VAL A 96 -11.71 -2.58 -1.66
CA VAL A 96 -11.61 -1.19 -2.12
C VAL A 96 -11.95 -0.22 -0.99
N ASP A 97 -12.97 -0.53 -0.19
CA ASP A 97 -13.37 0.29 0.96
C ASP A 97 -12.25 0.35 2.03
N VAL A 98 -11.58 -0.78 2.30
CA VAL A 98 -10.44 -0.82 3.22
C VAL A 98 -9.26 0.00 2.69
N ASN A 99 -8.93 -0.14 1.39
CA ASN A 99 -7.83 0.63 0.81
C ASN A 99 -8.09 2.15 0.86
N THR A 100 -9.30 2.58 0.50
CA THR A 100 -9.66 4.01 0.55
C THR A 100 -9.65 4.57 1.97
N LEU A 101 -10.03 3.76 2.97
CA LEU A 101 -9.89 4.14 4.37
C LEU A 101 -8.42 4.31 4.79
N ILE A 102 -7.53 3.41 4.37
CA ILE A 102 -6.09 3.53 4.62
C ILE A 102 -5.55 4.83 4.02
N ASP A 103 -5.86 5.10 2.75
CA ASP A 103 -5.43 6.31 2.05
C ASP A 103 -5.92 7.58 2.77
N TYR A 104 -7.17 7.60 3.22
CA TYR A 104 -7.72 8.72 3.97
C TYR A 104 -6.99 8.95 5.30
N MET A 105 -6.72 7.88 6.05
CA MET A 105 -5.98 7.99 7.31
C MET A 105 -4.56 8.53 7.09
N VAL A 106 -3.86 8.02 6.06
CA VAL A 106 -2.51 8.46 5.69
C VAL A 106 -2.51 9.94 5.28
N GLN A 107 -3.47 10.38 4.47
CA GLN A 107 -3.58 11.78 4.06
C GLN A 107 -3.84 12.71 5.26
N LEU A 108 -4.70 12.33 6.20
CA LEU A 108 -4.91 13.10 7.45
C LEU A 108 -3.63 13.22 8.28
N PHE A 109 -2.82 12.16 8.32
CA PHE A 109 -1.54 12.17 9.01
C PHE A 109 -0.54 13.14 8.35
N TYR A 110 -0.41 13.08 7.02
CA TYR A 110 0.41 14.03 6.27
C TYR A 110 -0.09 15.47 6.44
N ALA A 111 -1.40 15.71 6.35
CA ALA A 111 -2.00 17.02 6.57
C ALA A 111 -1.70 17.57 7.98
N ARG A 112 -1.79 16.73 9.02
CA ARG A 112 -1.43 17.11 10.40
C ARG A 112 0.06 17.44 10.52
N ARG A 113 0.93 16.67 9.87
CA ARG A 113 2.39 16.91 9.86
C ARG A 113 2.72 18.23 9.19
N VAL A 114 2.09 18.52 8.05
CA VAL A 114 2.25 19.80 7.32
C VAL A 114 1.69 20.97 8.13
N TYR A 115 0.57 20.82 8.84
CA TYR A 115 0.04 21.91 9.66
C TYR A 115 0.93 22.26 10.86
N ILE A 116 1.63 21.28 11.43
CA ILE A 116 2.57 21.50 12.55
C ILE A 116 3.93 22.00 12.04
N GLY A 117 4.32 21.65 10.81
CA GLY A 117 5.49 22.21 10.12
C GLY A 117 5.14 23.56 9.50
N GLU A 118 5.53 24.64 10.17
CA GLU A 118 5.32 26.03 9.76
C GLU A 118 5.50 26.24 8.24
N TYR A 119 4.52 26.93 7.63
CA TYR A 119 4.33 27.15 6.18
C TYR A 119 5.64 27.39 5.40
N TYR A 120 6.02 26.43 4.55
CA TYR A 120 6.77 26.70 3.33
C TYR A 120 5.81 26.58 2.14
N PRO A 121 5.55 27.63 1.35
CA PRO A 121 4.67 27.52 0.20
C PRO A 121 5.38 26.69 -0.88
N LEU A 122 5.00 25.42 -1.03
CA LEU A 122 5.54 24.55 -2.07
C LEU A 122 4.44 24.00 -2.99
N PRO A 123 4.71 23.96 -4.31
CA PRO A 123 3.70 23.98 -5.35
C PRO A 123 3.05 22.61 -5.57
N LEU A 124 1.76 22.70 -5.89
CA LEU A 124 0.92 21.67 -6.47
C LEU A 124 1.55 21.07 -7.74
N THR A 125 2.29 19.96 -7.63
CA THR A 125 2.45 19.02 -8.75
C THR A 125 2.56 17.61 -8.20
N GLY A 126 1.52 16.81 -8.40
CA GLY A 126 1.48 15.41 -8.01
C GLY A 126 2.34 14.53 -8.91
N THR A 127 3.02 13.56 -8.30
CA THR A 127 3.40 12.27 -8.89
C THR A 127 3.35 11.19 -7.81
N PRO A 128 2.30 10.35 -7.74
CA PRO A 128 2.21 9.31 -6.71
C PRO A 128 3.01 8.02 -7.04
N LEU A 129 3.98 8.05 -7.97
CA LEU A 129 4.58 6.81 -8.50
C LEU A 129 6.11 6.71 -8.49
N PHE A 130 6.83 7.61 -7.82
CA PHE A 130 8.29 7.46 -7.68
C PHE A 130 8.81 7.97 -6.33
N SER A 131 8.31 7.42 -5.22
CA SER A 131 8.86 7.71 -3.88
C SER A 131 9.79 6.60 -3.37
N VAL A 132 10.65 6.05 -4.25
CA VAL A 132 11.65 5.02 -3.86
C VAL A 132 13.09 5.33 -4.31
N SER A 133 13.36 6.36 -5.10
CA SER A 133 14.76 6.67 -5.44
C SER A 133 15.02 8.13 -5.79
N GLY A 134 15.56 8.87 -4.83
CA GLY A 134 16.48 9.99 -5.05
C GLY A 134 16.01 11.18 -5.89
N GLN A 135 15.57 12.24 -5.23
CA GLN A 135 15.88 13.62 -5.66
C GLN A 135 16.54 14.35 -4.49
N GLU A 136 17.77 13.93 -4.18
CA GLU A 136 18.77 14.80 -3.58
C GLU A 136 19.27 15.74 -4.68
N TYR A 137 18.83 17.01 -4.70
CA TYR A 137 19.43 18.22 -5.32
C TYR A 137 18.35 19.32 -5.21
N TYR A 138 18.40 20.36 -4.36
CA TYR A 138 19.47 21.34 -4.16
C TYR A 138 19.19 22.15 -2.87
N HIS A 139 20.01 22.00 -1.83
CA HIS A 139 20.20 23.03 -0.80
C HIS A 139 21.67 22.99 -0.40
N PRO A 140 22.47 24.05 -0.66
CA PRO A 140 23.86 24.06 -0.26
C PRO A 140 23.95 24.25 1.26
N ASP A 141 24.81 23.43 1.85
CA ASP A 141 25.44 23.57 3.16
C ASP A 141 24.54 23.41 4.39
N HIS A 142 24.53 22.20 4.95
CA HIS A 142 25.06 21.92 6.29
C HIS A 142 24.95 20.41 6.59
N HIS A 143 26.11 19.80 6.89
CA HIS A 143 26.32 18.50 7.53
C HIS A 143 25.04 17.84 8.13
N CYS A 144 24.53 16.78 7.50
CA CYS A 144 23.49 15.96 8.12
C CYS A 144 23.75 14.45 7.90
N ASP A 145 23.54 13.71 8.99
CA ASP A 145 23.91 12.32 9.23
C ASP A 145 23.15 11.35 8.30
N ILE A 146 23.89 10.60 7.48
CA ILE A 146 23.43 9.60 6.50
C ILE A 146 22.54 8.51 7.13
N ARG A 147 22.56 8.33 8.46
CA ARG A 147 21.71 7.34 9.15
C ARG A 147 20.21 7.64 9.10
N ASN A 148 19.80 8.88 8.80
CA ASN A 148 18.39 9.26 8.74
C ASN A 148 17.75 9.08 7.34
N CYS A 149 18.54 8.85 6.28
CA CYS A 149 18.03 8.72 4.91
C CYS A 149 17.60 7.29 4.52
N LEU A 150 17.93 6.28 5.34
CA LEU A 150 17.54 4.89 5.09
C LEU A 150 16.16 4.52 5.68
N LEU A 151 15.43 5.51 6.21
CA LEU A 151 14.23 5.28 6.99
C LEU A 151 12.99 6.08 6.56
N TRP A 152 13.07 6.81 5.44
CA TRP A 152 11.91 7.41 4.76
C TRP A 152 12.12 7.40 3.26
#